data_AF-A0A7C4GYF9-F1
#
_entry.id   AF-A0A7C4GYF9-F1
#
_cell.length_a   1.000
_cell.length_b   1.000
_cell.length_c   1.000
_cell.angle_alpha   90.00
_cell.angle_beta   90.00
_cell.angle_gamma   90.00
#
_symmetry.space_group_name_H-M   'P 1'
#
loop_
_entity.id
_entity.type
_entity.pdbx_description
1 polymer ?
#
loop_
_entity_poly.entity_id
_entity_poly.type
_entity_poly.pdbx_seq_one_letter_code
_entity_poly.pdbx_strand_id
1 'polypeptide(L)' 'MSLYSKLNELWREKPEELRALMKERLIKWRRQPAVVRVDKPLRLDRARQLGYKAKQGFAVVRVRVRRG' A
#
# COMPACT_ATOMS: atom_id res chain seq x y z
N MET A 1 13.65 -5.22 -17.15
CA MET A 1 12.76 -5.39 -15.98
C MET A 1 11.61 -4.40 -16.05
N SER A 2 10.38 -4.87 -15.90
CA SER A 2 9.17 -4.02 -15.86
C SER A 2 9.12 -3.20 -14.56
N LEU A 3 8.50 -2.02 -14.59
CA LEU A 3 8.30 -1.19 -13.39
C LEU A 3 7.66 -1.99 -12.25
N TYR A 4 6.67 -2.82 -12.57
CA TYR A 4 5.97 -3.63 -11.58
C TYR A 4 6.84 -4.73 -10.98
N SER A 5 7.78 -5.29 -11.75
CA SER A 5 8.70 -6.31 -11.23
C SER A 5 9.67 -5.68 -10.22
N LYS A 6 10.20 -4.48 -10.52
CA LYS A 6 11.05 -3.72 -9.60
C LYS A 6 10.32 -3.32 -8.32
N LEU A 7 9.06 -2.89 -8.42
CA LEU A 7 8.25 -2.58 -7.23
C LEU A 7 8.05 -3.82 -6.36
N ASN A 8 7.76 -4.97 -6.98
CA ASN A 8 7.57 -6.21 -6.23
C ASN A 8 8.87 -6.65 -5.51
N GLU A 9 10.02 -6.52 -6.18
CA GLU A 9 11.35 -6.77 -5.61
C GLU A 9 11.64 -5.85 -4.43
N LEU A 10 11.41 -4.53 -4.57
CA LEU A 10 11.55 -3.55 -3.49
C LEU A 10 10.72 -3.92 -2.24
N TRP A 11 9.47 -4.39 -2.44
CA TRP A 11 8.60 -4.84 -1.35
C TRP A 11 9.00 -6.19 -0.76
N ARG A 12 9.80 -7.00 -1.47
CA ARG A 12 10.35 -8.26 -0.99
C ARG A 12 11.60 -8.02 -0.15
N GLU A 13 12.54 -7.23 -0.66
CA GLU A 13 13.82 -6.91 -0.01
C GLU A 13 13.65 -6.00 1.20
N LYS A 14 12.73 -5.02 1.09
CA LYS A 14 12.44 -4.03 2.13
C LYS A 14 13.72 -3.33 2.62
N PRO A 15 14.39 -2.54 1.76
CA PRO A 15 15.56 -1.76 2.16
C PRO A 15 15.21 -0.77 3.27
N GLU A 16 16.23 -0.27 3.95
CA GLU A 16 16.06 0.59 5.12
C GLU A 16 15.24 1.86 4.81
N GLU A 17 15.44 2.43 3.62
CA GLU A 17 14.67 3.58 3.12
C GLU A 17 13.16 3.28 3.05
N LEU A 18 12.79 2.10 2.56
CA LEU A 18 11.39 1.69 2.52
C LEU A 18 10.85 1.47 3.93
N ARG A 19 11.66 0.91 4.84
CA ARG A 19 11.26 0.70 6.25
C ARG A 19 11.05 2.03 6.97
N ALA A 20 11.95 3.00 6.78
CA ALA A 20 11.83 4.35 7.33
C ALA A 20 10.55 5.03 6.81
N LEU A 21 10.32 5.00 5.49
CA LEU A 21 9.12 5.55 4.87
C LEU A 21 7.84 4.89 5.42
N MET A 22 7.86 3.57 5.61
CA MET A 22 6.73 2.84 6.19
C MET A 22 6.52 3.17 7.67
N LYS A 23 7.58 3.38 8.45
CA LYS A 23 7.50 3.80 9.86
C LYS A 23 6.79 5.14 10.00
N GLU A 24 7.15 6.12 9.18
CA GLU A 24 6.49 7.43 9.15
C GLU A 24 5.00 7.31 8.80
N ARG A 25 4.67 6.53 7.77
CA ARG A 25 3.28 6.28 7.37
C ARG A 25 2.47 5.61 8.48
N LEU A 26 3.05 4.61 9.15
CA LEU A 26 2.39 3.92 10.25
C LEU A 26 2.11 4.86 11.44
N ILE A 27 3.01 5.78 11.76
CA ILE A 27 2.79 6.80 12.80
C ILE A 27 1.59 7.69 12.41
N LYS A 28 1.53 8.16 11.16
CA LYS A 28 0.40 8.95 10.65
C LYS A 28 -0.91 8.17 10.70
N TRP A 29 -0.91 6.90 10.28
CA TRP A 29 -2.13 6.07 10.23
C TRP A 29 -2.66 5.68 11.61
N ARG A 30 -1.83 5.66 12.66
CA ARG A 30 -2.31 5.41 14.02
C ARG A 30 -3.31 6.45 14.51
N ARG A 31 -3.19 7.69 14.01
CA ARG A 31 -4.06 8.84 14.35
C ARG A 31 -5.34 8.90 13.51
N GLN A 32 -5.45 8.06 12.49
CA GLN A 32 -6.58 8.05 11.56
C GLN A 32 -7.68 7.06 11.99
N PRO A 33 -8.89 7.18 11.42
CA PRO A 33 -9.97 6.22 11.63
C PRO A 33 -9.56 4.78 11.24
N ALA A 34 -10.32 3.80 11.74
CA ALA A 34 -10.05 2.39 11.47
C ALA A 34 -10.21 2.04 9.97
N VAL A 35 -11.13 2.69 9.27
CA VAL A 35 -11.41 2.51 7.85
C VAL A 35 -11.24 3.84 7.15
N VAL A 36 -10.35 3.91 6.16
CA VAL A 36 -10.07 5.14 5.41
C VAL A 36 -10.03 4.83 3.92
N ARG A 37 -10.89 5.50 3.15
CA ARG A 37 -10.82 5.45 1.69
C ARG A 37 -9.55 6.16 1.21
N VAL A 38 -8.84 5.56 0.27
CA VAL A 38 -7.63 6.12 -0.34
C VAL A 38 -7.79 6.18 -1.86
N ASP A 39 -7.27 7.24 -2.48
CA ASP A 39 -7.46 7.46 -3.91
C ASP A 39 -6.66 6.47 -4.76
N LYS A 40 -5.46 6.10 -4.29
CA LYS A 40 -4.54 5.20 -4.99
C LYS A 40 -4.02 4.10 -4.06
N PRO A 41 -3.80 2.89 -4.58
CA PRO A 41 -3.21 1.82 -3.80
C PRO A 41 -1.75 2.14 -3.45
N LEU A 42 -1.34 1.79 -2.24
CA LEU A 42 0.05 1.91 -1.81
C LEU A 42 0.99 0.99 -2.61
N ARG A 43 0.49 -0.22 -2.91
CA ARG A 43 1.19 -1.24 -3.69
C ARG A 43 0.49 -1.42 -5.03
N LEU A 44 0.90 -0.63 -6.02
CA LEU A 44 0.32 -0.69 -7.35
C LEU A 44 0.60 -2.03 -8.05
N ASP A 45 1.81 -2.58 -7.84
CA ASP A 45 2.24 -3.90 -8.28
C ASP A 45 1.23 -4.97 -7.84
N ARG A 46 0.95 -5.04 -6.54
CA ARG A 46 0.06 -6.05 -5.98
C ARG A 46 -1.39 -5.78 -6.34
N ALA A 47 -1.82 -4.52 -6.33
CA ALA A 47 -3.18 -4.16 -6.70
C ALA A 47 -3.50 -4.61 -8.13
N ARG A 48 -2.61 -4.36 -9.09
CA ARG A 48 -2.77 -4.77 -10.49
C ARG A 48 -2.86 -6.29 -10.64
N GLN A 49 -2.05 -7.06 -9.90
CA GLN A 49 -2.12 -8.53 -9.87
C GLN A 49 -3.48 -9.03 -9.36
N LEU A 50 -4.08 -8.33 -8.41
CA LEU A 50 -5.39 -8.64 -7.84
C LEU A 50 -6.57 -8.10 -8.70
N GLY A 51 -6.29 -7.54 -9.87
CA GLY A 51 -7.33 -7.07 -10.80
C GLY A 51 -7.73 -5.60 -10.65
N TYR A 52 -7.03 -4.81 -9.82
CA TYR A 52 -7.26 -3.36 -9.76
C TYR A 52 -7.05 -2.73 -11.15
N LYS A 53 -8.00 -1.89 -11.56
CA LYS A 53 -7.87 -1.04 -12.73
C LYS A 53 -8.13 0.41 -12.30
N ALA A 54 -7.35 1.34 -12.81
CA ALA A 54 -7.57 2.76 -12.61
C ALA A 54 -8.72 3.24 -13.51
N LYS A 55 -9.95 2.85 -13.13
CA LYS A 55 -11.19 3.22 -13.80
C LYS A 55 -12.27 3.51 -12.77
N GLN A 56 -13.32 4.22 -13.20
CA GLN A 56 -14.50 4.44 -12.36
C GLN A 56 -15.11 3.09 -11.93
N GLY A 57 -15.67 3.07 -10.72
CA GLY A 57 -16.21 1.85 -10.09
C GLY A 57 -15.21 1.06 -9.23
N PHE A 58 -13.91 1.45 -9.20
CA PHE A 58 -12.94 0.88 -8.27
C PHE A 58 -12.76 1.80 -7.06
N ALA A 59 -12.84 1.25 -5.86
CA ALA A 59 -12.50 1.94 -4.62
C ALA A 59 -11.39 1.18 -3.90
N VAL A 60 -10.47 1.92 -3.30
CA VAL A 60 -9.41 1.35 -2.46
C VAL A 60 -9.59 1.89 -1.05
N VAL A 61 -9.53 0.99 -0.07
CA VAL A 61 -9.75 1.31 1.33
C VAL A 61 -8.61 0.71 2.15
N ARG A 62 -8.04 1.51 3.04
CA ARG A 62 -7.10 1.05 4.05
C ARG A 62 -7.88 0.76 5.33
N VAL A 63 -7.69 -0.44 5.87
CA VAL A 63 -8.31 -0.88 7.13
C VAL A 63 -7.23 -1.22 8.15
N ARG A 64 -7.40 -0.75 9.38
CA ARG A 64 -6.58 -1.11 10.54
C ARG A 64 -7.31 -2.16 11.37
N VAL A 65 -6.68 -3.31 11.57
CA VAL A 65 -7.14 -4.37 12.48
C VAL A 65 -6.19 -4.43 13.67
N ARG A 66 -6.72 -4.68 14.88
CA ARG A 66 -5.89 -4.90 16.08
C ARG A 66 -5.17 -6.24 15.94
N ARG A 67 -3.95 -6.34 16.47
CA ARG A 67 -3.26 -7.62 16.62
C ARG A 67 -3.78 -8.28 17.90
N GLY A 68 -4.11 -9.56 17.83
CA GLY A 68 -4.74 -10.34 18.90
C GLY A 68 -5.69 -11.36 18.30
#